data_AF-A0AA42YEC6-F1
#
_entry.id   AF-A0AA42YEC6-F1
#
_cell.length_a   1.000
_cell.length_b   1.000
_cell.length_c   1.000
_cell.angle_alpha   90.00
_cell.angle_beta   90.00
_cell.angle_gamma   90.00
#
_symmetry.space_group_name_H-M   'P 1'
#
loop_
_entity.id
_entity.type
_entity.pdbx_description
1 polymer ?
#
loop_
_entity_poly.entity_id
_entity_poly.type
_entity_poly.pdbx_seq_one_letter_code
_entity_poly.pdbx_strand_id
1 'polypeptide(L)'
;MAKPVLFLLHGMGKHPAGWSGEVERKLTEIGRRYPSVEGDLARQFDLQEIAYDDVFESQLERLEEDVATLKASSLFPAVEDAVDWLDGATQGGFLWTHAADVVFYLSRHVRNAVVSKVAAAMARTIAEKNDGTTKFHILAHSLGTSVATEAVAALADPIPAVGWAGLPSGFRFGEVLMIANVSRLLQRAEAKAYGSRLLPQVSPGGRLATNYWNFAHRFDPIPRLRQFDFQTVSVSGYRSLTKLEHFYERNIHSLLHYLEHPLVHGPVVRIPRLGNLHHLLWKQAADEYFDDAAKRFGGEFSTVAEVVALRDEIESRQPGHPEDKDLLIPNLEKVLDTLKEVLM
;
A
#
# COMPACT_ATOMS: atom_id res chain seq x y z
N MET A 1 -4.00 20.41 21.21
CA MET A 1 -4.41 19.03 20.85
C MET A 1 -3.17 18.27 20.44
N ALA A 2 -3.08 16.99 20.78
CA ALA A 2 -1.98 16.15 20.34
C ALA A 2 -1.94 16.08 18.80
N LYS A 3 -0.74 16.03 18.25
CA LYS A 3 -0.51 15.91 16.81
C LYS A 3 -1.01 14.53 16.35
N PRO A 4 -1.87 14.42 15.32
CA PRO A 4 -2.29 13.11 14.83
C PRO A 4 -1.10 12.33 14.29
N VAL A 5 -1.11 11.02 14.47
CA VAL A 5 -0.08 10.09 13.98
C VAL A 5 -0.52 9.51 12.64
N LEU A 6 0.36 9.53 11.64
CA LEU A 6 0.15 8.90 10.35
C LEU A 6 1.18 7.79 10.15
N PHE A 7 0.74 6.53 10.23
CA PHE A 7 1.57 5.38 9.86
C PHE A 7 1.71 5.33 8.35
N LEU A 8 2.94 5.31 7.87
CA LEU A 8 3.27 5.26 6.45
C LEU A 8 3.93 3.91 6.12
N LEU A 9 3.27 3.11 5.30
CA LEU A 9 3.75 1.81 4.85
C LEU A 9 4.02 1.83 3.34
N HIS A 10 5.25 1.46 2.96
CA HIS A 10 5.71 1.44 1.57
C HIS A 10 5.16 0.25 0.78
N GLY A 11 5.38 0.26 -0.53
CA GLY A 11 5.15 -0.87 -1.43
C GLY A 11 6.30 -1.89 -1.40
N MET A 12 6.48 -2.60 -2.51
CA MET A 12 7.70 -3.37 -2.77
C MET A 12 8.90 -2.44 -3.04
N GLY A 13 10.12 -2.96 -2.95
CA GLY A 13 11.37 -2.24 -3.19
C GLY A 13 12.17 -1.98 -1.91
N LYS A 14 13.29 -1.26 -2.08
CA LYS A 14 14.18 -0.85 -0.98
C LYS A 14 13.73 0.49 -0.41
N HIS A 15 13.56 0.54 0.90
CA HIS A 15 13.01 1.68 1.63
C HIS A 15 13.87 1.93 2.89
N PRO A 16 15.11 2.45 2.70
CA PRO A 16 16.02 2.70 3.81
C PRO A 16 15.44 3.73 4.78
N ALA A 17 15.99 3.81 5.99
CA ALA A 17 15.56 4.80 6.98
C ALA A 17 15.51 6.22 6.39
N GLY A 18 14.35 6.87 6.50
CA GLY A 18 14.10 8.19 5.94
C GLY A 18 13.57 8.20 4.49
N TRP A 19 13.18 7.05 3.93
CA TRP A 19 12.53 6.95 2.61
C TRP A 19 11.27 7.81 2.51
N SER A 20 10.59 8.07 3.64
CA SER A 20 9.42 8.93 3.72
C SER A 20 9.71 10.38 3.36
N GLY A 21 10.98 10.82 3.30
CA GLY A 21 11.35 12.19 2.96
C GLY A 21 10.86 12.64 1.58
N GLU A 22 10.68 11.73 0.62
CA GLU A 22 10.05 12.05 -0.67
C GLU A 22 8.55 12.31 -0.52
N VAL A 23 7.88 11.49 0.29
CA VAL A 23 6.46 11.64 0.60
C VAL A 23 6.21 12.93 1.37
N GLU A 24 7.05 13.27 2.35
CA GLU A 24 6.97 14.53 3.09
C GLU A 24 7.12 15.74 2.16
N ARG A 25 8.14 15.75 1.29
CA ARG A 25 8.32 16.81 0.28
C ARG A 25 7.09 16.95 -0.61
N LYS A 26 6.53 15.83 -1.07
CA LYS A 26 5.32 15.81 -1.89
C LYS A 26 4.11 16.36 -1.13
N LEU A 27 3.95 16.01 0.14
CA LEU A 27 2.87 16.53 0.98
C LEU A 27 3.03 18.03 1.28
N THR A 28 4.26 18.52 1.48
CA THR A 28 4.54 19.95 1.57
C THR A 28 4.16 20.68 0.28
N GLU A 29 4.53 20.13 -0.87
CA GLU A 29 4.18 20.67 -2.19
C GLU A 29 2.65 20.74 -2.37
N ILE A 30 1.96 19.64 -2.09
CA ILE A 30 0.50 19.54 -2.12
C ILE A 30 -0.12 20.57 -1.18
N GLY A 31 0.38 20.69 0.06
CA GLY A 31 -0.12 21.66 1.04
C GLY A 31 -0.11 23.10 0.51
N ARG A 32 0.96 23.51 -0.18
CA ARG A 32 1.08 24.85 -0.79
C ARG A 32 0.05 25.12 -1.89
N ARG A 33 -0.55 24.07 -2.48
CA ARG A 33 -1.62 24.21 -3.49
C ARG A 33 -2.95 24.66 -2.85
N TYR A 34 -3.09 24.58 -1.53
CA TYR A 34 -4.33 24.89 -0.82
C TYR A 34 -4.15 26.10 0.09
N PRO A 35 -4.75 27.26 -0.24
CA PRO A 35 -4.68 28.46 0.61
C PRO A 35 -5.18 28.23 2.04
N SER A 36 -6.10 27.28 2.22
CA SER A 36 -6.58 26.93 3.56
C SER A 36 -5.49 26.27 4.42
N VAL A 37 -4.49 25.62 3.82
CA VAL A 37 -3.48 24.82 4.53
C VAL A 37 -2.43 25.78 5.08
N GLU A 38 -2.54 26.06 6.37
CA GLU A 38 -1.59 26.91 7.07
C GLU A 38 -0.26 26.17 7.29
N GLY A 39 0.83 26.75 6.80
CA GLY A 39 2.17 26.20 6.99
C GLY A 39 2.43 24.91 6.20
N ASP A 40 3.36 24.10 6.71
CA ASP A 40 3.82 22.89 6.05
C ASP A 40 2.97 21.68 6.45
N LEU A 41 2.20 21.13 5.49
CA LEU A 41 1.30 20.00 5.71
C LEU A 41 2.01 18.80 6.34
N ALA A 42 3.21 18.45 5.88
CA ALA A 42 3.99 17.33 6.41
C ALA A 42 4.30 17.50 7.91
N ARG A 43 4.41 18.76 8.37
CA ARG A 43 4.64 19.09 9.77
C ARG A 43 3.37 19.12 10.61
N GLN A 44 2.19 18.86 10.05
CA GLN A 44 0.93 18.91 10.80
C GLN A 44 0.49 17.55 11.39
N PHE A 45 1.09 16.44 10.96
CA PHE A 45 0.96 15.12 11.59
C PHE A 45 2.34 14.56 11.98
N ASP A 46 2.36 13.67 12.96
CA ASP A 46 3.54 12.88 13.33
C ASP A 46 3.64 11.70 12.35
N LEU A 47 4.47 11.84 11.32
CA LEU A 47 4.63 10.83 10.30
C LEU A 47 5.53 9.71 10.83
N GLN A 48 4.98 8.50 10.88
CA GLN A 48 5.63 7.32 11.42
C GLN A 48 5.93 6.38 10.27
N GLU A 49 7.14 6.52 9.74
CA GLU A 49 7.70 5.63 8.73
C GLU A 49 7.83 4.21 9.28
N ILE A 50 7.30 3.23 8.55
CA ILE A 50 7.48 1.81 8.88
C ILE A 50 8.15 1.12 7.70
N ALA A 51 9.46 0.87 7.84
CA ALA A 51 10.24 0.05 6.92
C ALA A 51 10.25 -1.43 7.34
N TYR A 52 10.13 -2.33 6.37
CA TYR A 52 10.17 -3.78 6.57
C TYR A 52 10.87 -4.54 5.44
N ASP A 53 11.55 -3.82 4.56
CA ASP A 53 12.32 -4.33 3.43
C ASP A 53 13.53 -5.17 3.85
N ASP A 54 14.16 -4.85 4.99
CA ASP A 54 15.22 -5.65 5.59
C ASP A 54 14.85 -7.14 5.80
N VAL A 55 13.56 -7.43 6.02
CA VAL A 55 13.09 -8.81 6.12
C VAL A 55 13.27 -9.51 4.78
N PHE A 56 12.94 -8.87 3.66
CA PHE A 56 13.13 -9.42 2.32
C PHE A 56 14.61 -9.48 1.94
N GLU A 57 15.37 -8.42 2.22
CA GLU A 57 16.82 -8.39 1.97
C GLU A 57 17.52 -9.57 2.66
N SER A 58 17.19 -9.83 3.93
CA SER A 58 17.75 -10.99 4.64
C SER A 58 17.40 -12.35 4.03
N GLN A 59 16.27 -12.46 3.32
CA GLN A 59 15.92 -13.70 2.61
C GLN A 59 16.67 -13.81 1.29
N LEU A 60 16.85 -12.69 0.59
CA LEU A 60 17.61 -12.65 -0.64
C LEU A 60 19.08 -12.98 -0.39
N GLU A 61 19.69 -12.40 0.64
CA GLU A 61 21.08 -12.70 1.05
C GLU A 61 21.26 -14.18 1.38
N ARG A 62 20.34 -14.78 2.15
CA ARG A 62 20.39 -16.23 2.45
C ARG A 62 20.27 -17.08 1.20
N LEU A 63 19.38 -16.69 0.29
CA LEU A 63 19.19 -17.41 -0.97
C LEU A 63 20.45 -17.34 -1.84
N GLU A 64 21.12 -16.20 -1.88
CA GLU A 64 22.40 -16.03 -2.57
C GLU A 64 23.51 -16.92 -1.96
N GLU A 65 23.60 -16.97 -0.62
CA GLU A 65 24.54 -17.84 0.10
C GLU A 65 24.27 -19.33 -0.17
N ASP A 66 23.00 -19.75 -0.14
CA ASP A 66 22.57 -21.12 -0.40
C ASP A 66 22.88 -21.52 -1.85
N VAL A 67 22.61 -20.64 -2.82
CA VAL A 67 22.94 -20.85 -4.25
C VAL A 67 24.43 -20.97 -4.45
N ALA A 68 25.23 -20.07 -3.86
CA ALA A 68 26.69 -20.13 -3.95
C ALA A 68 27.24 -21.44 -3.37
N THR A 69 26.69 -21.89 -2.25
CA THR A 69 27.05 -23.17 -1.62
C THR A 69 26.68 -24.36 -2.50
N LEU A 70 25.50 -24.35 -3.11
CA LEU A 70 25.05 -25.40 -4.03
C LEU A 70 25.93 -25.47 -5.28
N LYS A 71 26.25 -24.32 -5.90
CA LYS A 71 27.21 -24.24 -7.03
C LYS A 71 28.57 -24.83 -6.66
N ALA A 72 29.08 -24.50 -5.47
CA ALA A 72 30.36 -25.01 -4.99
C ALA A 72 30.33 -26.53 -4.72
N SER A 73 29.16 -27.09 -4.41
CA SER A 73 29.03 -28.51 -4.06
C SER A 73 29.02 -29.48 -5.26
N SER A 74 28.81 -29.01 -6.50
CA SER A 74 28.74 -29.84 -7.73
C SER A 74 27.72 -31.01 -7.67
N LEU A 75 26.77 -31.01 -6.73
CA LEU A 75 26.00 -32.20 -6.40
C LEU A 75 24.74 -32.44 -7.24
N PHE A 76 24.26 -31.51 -8.07
CA PHE A 76 23.03 -31.72 -8.85
C PHE A 76 23.00 -30.95 -10.18
N PRO A 77 23.02 -31.62 -11.35
CA PRO A 77 22.78 -31.01 -12.67
C PRO A 77 21.35 -30.45 -12.82
N ALA A 78 20.37 -31.01 -12.10
CA ALA A 78 18.96 -30.57 -12.16
C ALA A 78 18.69 -29.25 -11.40
N VAL A 79 19.72 -28.65 -10.81
CA VAL A 79 19.64 -27.40 -10.06
C VAL A 79 20.18 -26.23 -10.89
N GLU A 80 20.85 -26.48 -12.04
CA GLU A 80 21.35 -25.41 -12.92
C GLU A 80 20.23 -24.50 -13.42
N ASP A 81 19.08 -25.03 -13.87
CA ASP A 81 17.96 -24.19 -14.33
C ASP A 81 17.37 -23.30 -13.21
N ALA A 82 17.30 -23.83 -11.98
CA ALA A 82 16.84 -23.09 -10.82
C ALA A 82 17.87 -22.04 -10.39
N VAL A 83 19.14 -22.37 -10.51
CA VAL A 83 20.27 -21.50 -10.18
C VAL A 83 20.45 -20.40 -11.22
N ASP A 84 20.24 -20.66 -12.50
CA ASP A 84 20.28 -19.67 -13.58
C ASP A 84 19.06 -18.74 -13.51
N TRP A 85 17.90 -19.27 -13.11
CA TRP A 85 16.74 -18.46 -12.75
C TRP A 85 17.03 -17.54 -11.55
N LEU A 86 17.75 -18.05 -10.53
CA LEU A 86 18.19 -17.27 -9.36
C LEU A 86 19.36 -16.30 -9.66
N ASP A 87 20.21 -16.59 -10.63
CA ASP A 87 21.25 -15.66 -11.10
C ASP A 87 20.63 -14.53 -11.92
N GLY A 88 19.65 -14.82 -12.76
CA GLY A 88 18.86 -13.79 -13.45
C GLY A 88 18.13 -12.86 -12.47
N ALA A 89 17.70 -13.41 -11.34
CA ALA A 89 17.13 -12.68 -10.22
C ALA A 89 18.11 -11.70 -9.55
N THR A 90 19.37 -12.09 -9.38
CA THR A 90 20.40 -11.24 -8.73
C THR A 90 21.01 -10.23 -9.71
N GLN A 91 21.01 -10.51 -11.02
CA GLN A 91 21.59 -9.64 -12.05
C GLN A 91 20.60 -8.65 -12.70
N GLY A 92 19.28 -8.90 -12.60
CA GLY A 92 18.21 -8.24 -13.38
C GLY A 92 17.79 -6.81 -13.01
N GLY A 93 18.51 -6.12 -12.13
CA GLY A 93 18.23 -4.70 -11.81
C GLY A 93 16.98 -4.46 -10.97
N PHE A 94 16.71 -3.17 -10.70
CA PHE A 94 15.64 -2.62 -9.84
C PHE A 94 14.31 -3.36 -9.96
N LEU A 95 13.93 -3.77 -11.18
CA LEU A 95 12.73 -4.54 -11.50
C LEU A 95 12.56 -5.85 -10.72
N TRP A 96 13.64 -6.62 -10.56
CA TRP A 96 13.54 -7.94 -9.94
C TRP A 96 13.47 -7.89 -8.43
N THR A 97 14.18 -6.95 -7.78
CA THR A 97 14.10 -6.79 -6.32
C THR A 97 12.67 -6.49 -5.88
N HIS A 98 11.92 -5.73 -6.67
CA HIS A 98 10.52 -5.39 -6.39
C HIS A 98 9.58 -6.61 -6.56
N ALA A 99 9.82 -7.41 -7.58
CA ALA A 99 9.05 -8.63 -7.84
C ALA A 99 9.34 -9.74 -6.80
N ALA A 100 10.60 -9.85 -6.36
CA ALA A 100 11.05 -10.79 -5.35
C ALA A 100 10.33 -10.59 -4.01
N ASP A 101 10.11 -9.34 -3.58
CA ASP A 101 9.37 -9.05 -2.34
C ASP A 101 7.98 -9.67 -2.35
N VAL A 102 7.26 -9.59 -3.48
CA VAL A 102 5.93 -10.17 -3.62
C VAL A 102 5.98 -11.69 -3.51
N VAL A 103 6.94 -12.33 -4.19
CA VAL A 103 7.15 -13.78 -4.14
C VAL A 103 7.49 -14.21 -2.71
N PHE A 104 8.44 -13.55 -2.06
CA PHE A 104 8.80 -13.83 -0.68
C PHE A 104 7.63 -13.60 0.27
N TYR A 105 6.83 -12.55 0.08
CA TYR A 105 5.67 -12.27 0.93
C TYR A 105 4.58 -13.36 0.85
N LEU A 106 4.56 -14.21 -0.18
CA LEU A 106 3.67 -15.36 -0.22
C LEU A 106 4.13 -16.51 0.70
N SER A 107 5.42 -16.55 1.04
CA SER A 107 5.93 -17.45 2.08
C SER A 107 5.32 -17.09 3.43
N ARG A 108 4.72 -18.08 4.11
CA ARG A 108 4.16 -17.91 5.46
C ARG A 108 5.21 -17.34 6.42
N HIS A 109 6.46 -17.77 6.31
CA HIS A 109 7.52 -17.38 7.22
C HIS A 109 7.86 -15.89 7.07
N VAL A 110 8.16 -15.45 5.84
CA VAL A 110 8.51 -14.06 5.54
C VAL A 110 7.35 -13.13 5.85
N ARG A 111 6.14 -13.50 5.42
CA ARG A 111 4.91 -12.76 5.73
C ARG A 111 4.73 -12.54 7.22
N ASN A 112 4.87 -13.60 8.02
CA ASN A 112 4.75 -13.50 9.47
C ASN A 112 5.83 -12.60 10.07
N ALA A 113 7.06 -12.65 9.56
CA ALA A 113 8.14 -11.78 10.01
C ALA A 113 7.84 -10.29 9.69
N VAL A 114 7.44 -9.99 8.45
CA VAL A 114 7.02 -8.64 8.02
C VAL A 114 5.84 -8.14 8.87
N VAL A 115 4.77 -8.92 8.98
CA VAL A 115 3.57 -8.55 9.75
C VAL A 115 3.90 -8.33 11.22
N SER A 116 4.72 -9.20 11.83
CA SER A 116 5.13 -9.06 13.23
C SER A 116 5.97 -7.80 13.44
N LYS A 117 6.89 -7.50 12.52
CA LYS A 117 7.72 -6.29 12.57
C LYS A 117 6.86 -5.03 12.50
N VAL A 118 5.94 -4.95 11.53
CA VAL A 118 5.05 -3.81 11.35
C VAL A 118 4.09 -3.65 12.52
N ALA A 119 3.45 -4.75 12.97
CA ALA A 119 2.55 -4.71 14.12
C ALA A 119 3.27 -4.26 15.40
N ALA A 120 4.49 -4.74 15.64
CA ALA A 120 5.31 -4.31 16.77
C ALA A 120 5.68 -2.82 16.70
N ALA A 121 6.02 -2.30 15.51
CA ALA A 121 6.29 -0.87 15.31
C ALA A 121 5.04 -0.02 15.62
N MET A 122 3.90 -0.37 15.04
CA MET A 122 2.63 0.32 15.31
C MET A 122 2.24 0.25 16.78
N ALA A 123 2.38 -0.91 17.42
CA ALA A 123 2.07 -1.11 18.84
C ALA A 123 2.90 -0.20 19.74
N ARG A 124 4.23 -0.10 19.49
CA ARG A 124 5.12 0.80 20.23
C ARG A 124 4.68 2.25 20.08
N THR A 125 4.45 2.72 18.86
CA THR A 125 4.01 4.09 18.61
C THR A 125 2.65 4.39 19.26
N ILE A 126 1.70 3.46 19.20
CA ILE A 126 0.39 3.63 19.86
C ILE A 126 0.58 3.68 21.37
N ALA A 127 1.33 2.76 21.96
CA ALA A 127 1.57 2.74 23.41
C ALA A 127 2.26 4.02 23.91
N GLU A 128 3.22 4.54 23.13
CA GLU A 128 3.96 5.76 23.46
C GLU A 128 3.11 7.03 23.32
N LYS A 129 2.35 7.15 22.23
CA LYS A 129 1.69 8.42 21.85
C LYS A 129 0.21 8.50 22.23
N ASN A 130 -0.42 7.40 22.61
CA ASN A 130 -1.84 7.41 22.93
C ASN A 130 -2.11 8.05 24.30
N ASP A 131 -2.39 9.35 24.29
CA ASP A 131 -2.87 10.13 25.43
C ASP A 131 -4.41 10.14 25.58
N GLY A 132 -5.11 9.28 24.84
CA GLY A 132 -6.57 9.23 24.77
C GLY A 132 -7.20 10.27 23.82
N THR A 133 -6.43 11.26 23.35
CA THR A 133 -6.90 12.27 22.39
C THR A 133 -6.26 12.13 21.02
N THR A 134 -5.05 11.56 20.97
CA THR A 134 -4.26 11.32 19.75
C THR A 134 -5.04 10.44 18.78
N LYS A 135 -5.10 10.90 17.52
CA LYS A 135 -5.72 10.16 16.42
C LYS A 135 -4.64 9.45 15.61
N PHE A 136 -4.92 8.21 15.24
CA PHE A 136 -4.01 7.38 14.46
C PHE A 136 -4.61 7.14 13.08
N HIS A 137 -3.78 7.24 12.05
CA HIS A 137 -4.16 7.13 10.64
C HIS A 137 -3.18 6.19 9.93
N ILE A 138 -3.60 5.63 8.80
CA ILE A 138 -2.76 4.74 7.99
C ILE A 138 -2.77 5.26 6.55
N LEU A 139 -1.58 5.37 5.95
CA LEU A 139 -1.38 5.48 4.51
C LEU A 139 -0.51 4.30 4.10
N ALA A 140 -1.08 3.40 3.31
CA ALA A 140 -0.41 2.21 2.82
C ALA A 140 -0.47 2.17 1.29
N HIS A 141 0.63 1.74 0.68
CA HIS A 141 0.78 1.67 -0.77
C HIS A 141 1.13 0.25 -1.22
N SER A 142 0.52 -0.22 -2.31
CA SER A 142 0.85 -1.50 -2.95
C SER A 142 0.97 -2.63 -1.92
N LEU A 143 2.08 -3.38 -1.88
CA LEU A 143 2.34 -4.45 -0.90
C LEU A 143 2.00 -4.04 0.55
N GLY A 144 2.32 -2.80 0.94
CA GLY A 144 2.00 -2.25 2.25
C GLY A 144 0.51 -2.29 2.60
N THR A 145 -0.39 -2.33 1.62
CA THR A 145 -1.84 -2.48 1.87
C THR A 145 -2.19 -3.87 2.41
N SER A 146 -1.55 -4.93 1.92
CA SER A 146 -1.68 -6.28 2.48
C SER A 146 -1.06 -6.35 3.87
N VAL A 147 0.13 -5.77 4.04
CA VAL A 147 0.85 -5.74 5.31
C VAL A 147 0.06 -5.00 6.38
N ALA A 148 -0.47 -3.81 6.07
CA ALA A 148 -1.31 -3.03 6.99
C ALA A 148 -2.57 -3.81 7.42
N THR A 149 -3.23 -4.49 6.47
CA THR A 149 -4.43 -5.30 6.73
C THR A 149 -4.16 -6.37 7.78
N GLU A 150 -3.03 -7.06 7.68
CA GLU A 150 -2.66 -8.15 8.59
C GLU A 150 -2.04 -7.66 9.89
N ALA A 151 -1.19 -6.62 9.84
CA ALA A 151 -0.59 -6.02 11.02
C ALA A 151 -1.67 -5.46 11.96
N VAL A 152 -2.73 -4.86 11.40
CA VAL A 152 -3.88 -4.39 12.20
C VAL A 152 -4.69 -5.53 12.79
N ALA A 153 -4.78 -6.68 12.10
CA ALA A 153 -5.39 -7.86 12.70
C ALA A 153 -4.56 -8.36 13.88
N ALA A 154 -3.23 -8.42 13.74
CA ALA A 154 -2.30 -8.83 14.79
C ALA A 154 -2.28 -7.88 15.99
N LEU A 155 -2.46 -6.57 15.79
CA LEU A 155 -2.55 -5.57 16.86
C LEU A 155 -3.68 -5.83 17.87
N ALA A 156 -4.69 -6.61 17.49
CA ALA A 156 -5.80 -6.89 18.38
C ALA A 156 -5.48 -7.94 19.45
N ASP A 157 -4.41 -8.71 19.26
CA ASP A 157 -3.93 -9.70 20.20
C ASP A 157 -2.69 -9.18 20.96
N PRO A 158 -2.33 -9.78 22.10
CA PRO A 158 -1.09 -9.42 22.78
C PRO A 158 0.15 -9.67 21.92
N ILE A 159 1.11 -8.73 21.95
CA ILE A 159 2.43 -8.88 21.31
C ILE A 159 3.48 -8.80 22.44
N PRO A 160 3.83 -9.94 23.07
CA PRO A 160 4.69 -9.96 24.25
C PRO A 160 6.06 -9.33 24.04
N ALA A 161 6.63 -9.47 22.83
CA ALA A 161 7.94 -8.93 22.46
C ALA A 161 8.05 -7.40 22.65
N VAL A 162 6.93 -6.68 22.68
CA VAL A 162 6.88 -5.23 22.92
C VAL A 162 5.99 -4.85 24.10
N GLY A 163 5.61 -5.81 24.95
CA GLY A 163 4.72 -5.57 26.09
C GLY A 163 3.32 -5.09 25.71
N TRP A 164 2.87 -5.34 24.47
CA TRP A 164 1.57 -4.90 23.99
C TRP A 164 0.48 -5.86 24.45
N ALA A 165 -0.56 -5.34 25.10
CA ALA A 165 -1.68 -6.13 25.61
C ALA A 165 -2.86 -6.26 24.62
N GLY A 166 -2.79 -5.57 23.47
CA GLY A 166 -3.90 -5.43 22.53
C GLY A 166 -4.39 -3.98 22.42
N LEU A 167 -5.20 -3.72 21.40
CA LEU A 167 -5.79 -2.39 21.19
C LEU A 167 -6.75 -2.02 22.33
N PRO A 168 -6.72 -0.78 22.83
CA PRO A 168 -7.68 -0.30 23.81
C PRO A 168 -9.14 -0.44 23.32
N SER A 169 -10.07 -0.64 24.26
CA SER A 169 -11.50 -0.63 23.95
C SER A 169 -11.89 0.68 23.27
N GLY A 170 -12.63 0.59 22.16
CA GLY A 170 -13.04 1.76 21.38
C GLY A 170 -11.95 2.39 20.50
N PHE A 171 -10.72 1.85 20.48
CA PHE A 171 -9.68 2.33 19.57
C PHE A 171 -10.13 2.24 18.11
N ARG A 172 -9.89 3.31 17.34
CA ARG A 172 -10.15 3.37 15.90
C ARG A 172 -9.06 4.16 15.19
N PHE A 173 -8.73 3.72 13.99
CA PHE A 173 -8.02 4.54 13.02
C PHE A 173 -9.00 5.55 12.41
N GLY A 174 -8.55 6.80 12.27
CA GLY A 174 -9.36 7.88 11.71
C GLY A 174 -9.50 7.73 10.19
N GLU A 175 -8.40 7.90 9.48
CA GLU A 175 -8.32 7.79 8.02
C GLU A 175 -7.40 6.63 7.68
N VAL A 176 -7.90 5.67 6.90
CA VAL A 176 -7.14 4.53 6.38
C VAL A 176 -7.13 4.65 4.87
N LEU A 177 -5.99 4.98 4.29
CA LEU A 177 -5.80 5.18 2.86
C LEU A 177 -5.02 3.99 2.30
N MET A 178 -5.65 3.25 1.40
CA MET A 178 -5.12 2.03 0.79
C MET A 178 -4.94 2.29 -0.71
N ILE A 179 -3.73 2.67 -1.08
CA ILE A 179 -3.37 3.12 -2.43
C ILE A 179 -2.79 1.95 -3.22
N ALA A 180 -3.28 1.72 -4.44
CA ALA A 180 -2.93 0.55 -5.25
C ALA A 180 -3.14 -0.77 -4.48
N ASN A 181 -4.34 -0.93 -3.90
CA ASN A 181 -4.60 -1.98 -2.91
C ASN A 181 -4.54 -3.40 -3.48
N VAL A 182 -3.54 -4.17 -3.04
CA VAL A 182 -3.31 -5.58 -3.41
C VAL A 182 -3.70 -6.56 -2.29
N SER A 183 -4.36 -6.11 -1.23
CA SER A 183 -4.79 -6.98 -0.11
C SER A 183 -5.60 -8.19 -0.59
N ARG A 184 -6.46 -8.04 -1.60
CA ARG A 184 -7.23 -9.14 -2.18
C ARG A 184 -6.38 -10.06 -3.05
N LEU A 185 -5.42 -9.51 -3.79
CA LEU A 185 -4.48 -10.28 -4.62
C LEU A 185 -3.62 -11.19 -3.74
N LEU A 186 -3.09 -10.66 -2.63
CA LEU A 186 -2.16 -11.36 -1.74
C LEU A 186 -2.85 -11.99 -0.51
N GLN A 187 -4.19 -12.12 -0.53
CA GLN A 187 -4.92 -12.71 0.60
C GLN A 187 -4.69 -14.22 0.70
N ARG A 188 -4.82 -14.76 1.91
CA ARG A 188 -4.80 -16.20 2.19
C ARG A 188 -6.16 -16.70 2.67
N ALA A 189 -6.35 -18.01 2.68
CA ALA A 189 -7.59 -18.63 3.16
C ALA A 189 -7.90 -18.23 4.62
N GLU A 190 -6.86 -18.17 5.44
CA GLU A 190 -6.87 -17.80 6.86
C GLU A 190 -6.98 -16.29 7.12
N ALA A 191 -6.65 -15.45 6.13
CA ALA A 191 -6.64 -13.98 6.26
C ALA A 191 -7.27 -13.34 5.02
N LYS A 192 -8.60 -13.25 5.02
CA LYS A 192 -9.39 -12.71 3.89
C LYS A 192 -9.47 -11.19 3.94
N ALA A 193 -9.21 -10.51 2.83
CA ALA A 193 -9.21 -9.05 2.77
C ALA A 193 -10.57 -8.45 3.15
N TYR A 194 -11.68 -9.02 2.66
CA TYR A 194 -13.04 -8.56 2.99
C TYR A 194 -13.50 -8.92 4.41
N GLY A 195 -12.77 -9.80 5.10
CA GLY A 195 -12.96 -10.11 6.52
C GLY A 195 -12.07 -9.26 7.44
N SER A 196 -11.30 -8.32 6.90
CA SER A 196 -10.31 -7.56 7.67
C SER A 196 -10.94 -6.70 8.76
N ARG A 197 -10.29 -6.67 9.92
CA ARG A 197 -10.59 -5.73 11.01
C ARG A 197 -10.30 -4.29 10.62
N LEU A 198 -9.47 -4.05 9.61
CA LEU A 198 -9.14 -2.70 9.13
C LEU A 198 -10.28 -2.05 8.33
N LEU A 199 -11.34 -2.77 7.99
CA LEU A 199 -12.50 -2.20 7.28
C LEU A 199 -13.33 -1.26 8.18
N PRO A 200 -14.19 -0.40 7.61
CA PRO A 200 -15.09 0.45 8.38
C PRO A 200 -16.31 -0.31 8.88
N GLN A 201 -16.86 0.14 10.00
CA GLN A 201 -17.87 -0.57 10.77
C GLN A 201 -19.20 -0.77 10.00
N VAL A 202 -19.66 -2.02 9.89
CA VAL A 202 -21.03 -2.36 9.41
C VAL A 202 -21.98 -2.67 10.57
N SER A 203 -21.42 -3.10 11.71
CA SER A 203 -22.14 -3.45 12.94
C SER A 203 -21.25 -3.23 14.18
N PRO A 204 -21.82 -3.10 15.40
CA PRO A 204 -21.05 -2.92 16.62
C PRO A 204 -20.04 -4.05 16.87
N GLY A 205 -18.75 -3.70 16.95
CA GLY A 205 -17.67 -4.58 17.44
C GLY A 205 -16.91 -5.34 16.35
N GLY A 206 -15.67 -4.94 16.09
CA GLY A 206 -14.67 -5.75 15.36
C GLY A 206 -13.90 -5.01 14.27
N ARG A 207 -14.45 -3.92 13.76
CA ARG A 207 -13.86 -3.10 12.69
C ARG A 207 -13.25 -1.82 13.23
N LEU A 208 -12.08 -1.45 12.70
CA LEU A 208 -11.16 -0.50 13.31
C LEU A 208 -10.99 0.79 12.53
N ALA A 209 -11.44 0.89 11.27
CA ALA A 209 -11.42 2.15 10.53
C ALA A 209 -12.70 2.97 10.77
N THR A 210 -12.52 4.28 10.88
CA THR A 210 -13.62 5.25 10.81
C THR A 210 -13.91 5.58 9.35
N ASN A 211 -12.88 5.99 8.61
CA ASN A 211 -12.92 6.19 7.18
C ASN A 211 -11.89 5.27 6.51
N TYR A 212 -12.31 4.59 5.46
CA TYR A 212 -11.49 3.70 4.65
C TYR A 212 -11.59 4.13 3.19
N TRP A 213 -10.44 4.45 2.61
CA TRP A 213 -10.30 4.88 1.24
C TRP A 213 -9.52 3.84 0.46
N ASN A 214 -10.15 3.31 -0.57
CA ASN A 214 -9.52 2.41 -1.51
C ASN A 214 -9.25 3.16 -2.81
N PHE A 215 -7.99 3.31 -3.19
CA PHE A 215 -7.60 4.00 -4.42
C PHE A 215 -7.00 3.00 -5.41
N ALA A 216 -7.48 3.05 -6.64
CA ALA A 216 -6.86 2.35 -7.76
C ALA A 216 -6.89 3.25 -9.00
N HIS A 217 -5.77 3.28 -9.69
CA HIS A 217 -5.66 3.93 -10.98
C HIS A 217 -6.10 2.97 -12.08
N ARG A 218 -6.86 3.47 -13.06
CA ARG A 218 -7.43 2.63 -14.13
C ARG A 218 -6.35 1.88 -14.93
N PHE A 219 -5.18 2.50 -15.05
CA PHE A 219 -4.04 2.00 -15.81
C PHE A 219 -2.93 1.41 -14.94
N ASP A 220 -3.13 1.30 -13.63
CA ASP A 220 -2.21 0.56 -12.77
C ASP A 220 -2.57 -0.92 -12.83
N PRO A 221 -1.73 -1.79 -13.43
CA PRO A 221 -2.12 -3.16 -13.68
C PRO A 221 -2.00 -4.05 -12.43
N ILE A 222 -1.22 -3.64 -11.43
CA ILE A 222 -0.94 -4.43 -10.23
C ILE A 222 -2.20 -4.67 -9.37
N PRO A 223 -2.95 -3.64 -8.92
CA PRO A 223 -4.18 -3.87 -8.16
C PRO A 223 -5.30 -4.47 -9.00
N ARG A 224 -5.21 -4.44 -10.35
CA ARG A 224 -6.28 -4.91 -11.25
C ARG A 224 -6.36 -6.43 -11.36
N LEU A 225 -5.24 -7.14 -11.19
CA LEU A 225 -5.20 -8.60 -11.27
C LEU A 225 -6.23 -9.26 -10.35
N ARG A 226 -6.40 -8.71 -9.15
CA ARG A 226 -7.47 -9.10 -8.24
C ARG A 226 -7.91 -7.93 -7.38
N GLN A 227 -8.69 -7.06 -8.00
CA GLN A 227 -9.09 -5.78 -7.41
C GLN A 227 -9.85 -5.94 -6.10
N PHE A 228 -9.38 -5.22 -5.07
CA PHE A 228 -10.15 -5.02 -3.84
C PHE A 228 -11.31 -4.07 -4.13
N ASP A 229 -12.54 -4.56 -3.96
CA ASP A 229 -13.73 -3.71 -4.01
C ASP A 229 -14.79 -4.20 -3.01
N PHE A 230 -14.90 -3.49 -1.90
CA PHE A 230 -15.82 -3.80 -0.81
C PHE A 230 -17.21 -3.22 -1.10
N GLN A 231 -17.92 -3.82 -2.06
CA GLN A 231 -19.23 -3.35 -2.55
C GLN A 231 -20.44 -3.72 -1.67
N THR A 232 -20.25 -4.27 -0.46
CA THR A 232 -21.40 -4.62 0.37
C THR A 232 -22.13 -3.36 0.86
N VAL A 233 -23.45 -3.34 0.70
CA VAL A 233 -24.48 -2.38 1.18
C VAL A 233 -23.91 -1.17 1.94
N SER A 234 -23.77 -0.04 1.24
CA SER A 234 -23.59 1.33 1.78
C SER A 234 -22.94 1.41 3.16
N VAL A 235 -21.74 0.85 3.32
CA VAL A 235 -21.05 0.91 4.62
C VAL A 235 -20.54 2.33 4.83
N SER A 236 -21.10 3.00 5.84
CA SER A 236 -20.65 4.34 6.23
C SER A 236 -19.15 4.33 6.49
N GLY A 237 -18.44 5.30 5.91
CA GLY A 237 -16.99 5.41 6.03
C GLY A 237 -16.19 4.66 4.96
N TYR A 238 -16.78 3.78 4.15
CA TYR A 238 -16.07 3.19 3.00
C TYR A 238 -16.19 4.08 1.76
N ARG A 239 -15.06 4.34 1.08
CA ARG A 239 -15.01 5.05 -0.19
C ARG A 239 -14.05 4.34 -1.14
N SER A 240 -14.55 4.00 -2.33
CA SER A 240 -13.78 3.33 -3.39
C SER A 240 -13.61 4.30 -4.56
N LEU A 241 -12.37 4.62 -4.90
CA LEU A 241 -11.98 5.52 -5.98
C LEU A 241 -11.04 4.74 -6.91
N THR A 242 -11.64 3.88 -7.73
CA THR A 242 -10.92 2.87 -8.51
C THR A 242 -10.80 3.18 -10.00
N LYS A 243 -11.24 4.38 -10.39
CA LYS A 243 -11.19 4.89 -11.77
C LYS A 243 -10.47 6.23 -11.79
N LEU A 244 -9.35 6.32 -11.07
CA LEU A 244 -8.46 7.48 -11.21
C LEU A 244 -7.83 7.41 -12.60
N GLU A 245 -7.82 8.54 -13.30
CA GLU A 245 -7.31 8.66 -14.67
C GLU A 245 -6.46 9.93 -14.76
N HIS A 246 -5.14 9.78 -14.63
CA HIS A 246 -4.17 10.86 -14.75
C HIS A 246 -2.77 10.34 -15.09
N PHE A 247 -1.94 11.15 -15.76
CA PHE A 247 -0.63 10.73 -16.26
C PHE A 247 0.45 11.79 -15.99
N TYR A 248 0.88 11.92 -14.74
CA TYR A 248 1.98 12.84 -14.38
C TYR A 248 3.35 12.17 -14.45
N GLU A 249 3.43 10.90 -14.09
CA GLU A 249 4.66 10.12 -14.09
C GLU A 249 4.48 8.86 -14.94
N ARG A 250 5.57 8.38 -15.54
CA ARG A 250 5.58 7.10 -16.26
C ARG A 250 5.24 5.93 -15.32
N ASN A 251 5.74 5.99 -14.09
CA ASN A 251 5.44 5.00 -13.07
C ASN A 251 4.06 5.29 -12.43
N ILE A 252 3.01 4.87 -13.12
CA ILE A 252 1.62 5.02 -12.67
C ILE A 252 1.37 4.31 -11.33
N HIS A 253 2.16 3.28 -11.02
CA HIS A 253 2.05 2.54 -9.77
C HIS A 253 2.68 3.30 -8.58
N SER A 254 3.49 4.33 -8.80
CA SER A 254 4.19 5.10 -7.75
C SER A 254 3.23 5.75 -6.75
N LEU A 255 3.53 5.68 -5.45
CA LEU A 255 2.78 6.40 -4.42
C LEU A 255 2.76 7.92 -4.72
N LEU A 256 3.89 8.48 -5.16
CA LEU A 256 3.99 9.91 -5.46
C LEU A 256 3.06 10.30 -6.62
N HIS A 257 3.00 9.48 -7.68
CA HIS A 257 2.07 9.65 -8.78
C HIS A 257 0.61 9.61 -8.31
N TYR A 258 0.23 8.68 -7.44
CA TYR A 258 -1.12 8.64 -6.87
C TYR A 258 -1.41 9.90 -6.05
N LEU A 259 -0.47 10.35 -5.23
CA LEU A 259 -0.61 11.55 -4.39
C LEU A 259 -0.77 12.83 -5.20
N GLU A 260 -0.40 12.87 -6.48
CA GLU A 260 -0.72 14.02 -7.33
C GLU A 260 -2.21 14.21 -7.55
N HIS A 261 -2.99 13.13 -7.49
CA HIS A 261 -4.43 13.21 -7.74
C HIS A 261 -5.16 13.82 -6.53
N PRO A 262 -5.98 14.87 -6.73
CA PRO A 262 -6.68 15.52 -5.62
C PRO A 262 -7.57 14.63 -4.77
N LEU A 263 -8.22 13.66 -5.39
CA LEU A 263 -9.04 12.69 -4.66
C LEU A 263 -8.22 11.79 -3.73
N VAL A 264 -6.92 11.60 -4.01
CA VAL A 264 -6.03 10.76 -3.19
C VAL A 264 -5.45 11.56 -2.02
N HIS A 265 -4.89 12.74 -2.28
CA HIS A 265 -4.29 13.53 -1.20
C HIS A 265 -5.30 14.32 -0.36
N GLY A 266 -6.52 14.56 -0.86
CA GLY A 266 -7.57 15.29 -0.13
C GLY A 266 -7.85 14.73 1.28
N PRO A 267 -7.99 13.40 1.46
CA PRO A 267 -8.10 12.80 2.79
C PRO A 267 -6.87 13.00 3.68
N VAL A 268 -5.65 13.05 3.12
CA VAL A 268 -4.42 13.35 3.88
C VAL A 268 -4.44 14.78 4.40
N VAL A 269 -4.80 15.75 3.54
CA VAL A 269 -4.94 17.17 3.90
C VAL A 269 -5.94 17.37 5.03
N ARG A 270 -6.93 16.48 5.19
CA ARG A 270 -7.94 16.56 6.26
C ARG A 270 -7.44 16.10 7.62
N ILE A 271 -6.41 15.25 7.70
CA ILE A 271 -5.98 14.61 8.95
C ILE A 271 -5.73 15.64 10.08
N PRO A 272 -4.96 16.73 9.87
CA PRO A 272 -4.74 17.74 10.92
C PRO A 272 -6.00 18.50 11.35
N ARG A 273 -7.03 18.51 10.50
CA ARG A 273 -8.20 19.39 10.59
C ARG A 273 -9.47 18.71 11.06
N LEU A 274 -9.43 17.40 11.27
CA LEU A 274 -10.53 16.63 11.89
C LEU A 274 -10.81 17.06 13.34
N GLY A 275 -10.07 18.04 13.87
CA GLY A 275 -10.39 18.74 15.10
C GLY A 275 -11.02 20.15 14.96
N ASN A 276 -11.02 20.82 13.78
CA ASN A 276 -11.32 22.27 13.73
C ASN A 276 -11.78 22.94 12.40
N LEU A 277 -12.06 22.24 11.30
CA LEU A 277 -12.60 22.92 10.09
C LEU A 277 -14.09 22.65 9.84
N HIS A 278 -14.82 23.74 9.58
CA HIS A 278 -16.24 23.72 9.22
C HIS A 278 -16.44 23.01 7.87
N HIS A 279 -17.35 22.04 7.84
CA HIS A 279 -17.70 21.18 6.68
C HIS A 279 -17.95 21.95 5.35
N LEU A 280 -18.29 23.24 5.42
CA LEU A 280 -18.56 24.10 4.26
C LEU A 280 -17.31 24.47 3.46
N LEU A 281 -16.17 24.74 4.10
CA LEU A 281 -14.90 25.02 3.40
C LEU A 281 -14.37 23.76 2.69
N TRP A 282 -14.73 22.59 3.21
CA TRP A 282 -14.41 21.30 2.59
C TRP A 282 -15.28 21.03 1.37
N LYS A 283 -16.57 21.35 1.42
CA LYS A 283 -17.44 21.29 0.24
C LYS A 283 -16.98 22.29 -0.81
N GLN A 284 -16.55 23.50 -0.44
CA GLN A 284 -15.97 24.45 -1.39
C GLN A 284 -14.64 23.97 -2.00
N ALA A 285 -13.72 23.42 -1.21
CA ALA A 285 -12.51 22.83 -1.78
C ALA A 285 -12.88 21.65 -2.69
N ALA A 286 -13.78 20.74 -2.28
CA ALA A 286 -14.38 19.65 -3.10
C ALA A 286 -14.99 20.17 -4.39
N ASP A 287 -15.80 21.21 -4.34
CA ASP A 287 -16.47 21.79 -5.49
C ASP A 287 -15.44 22.50 -6.41
N GLU A 288 -14.40 23.15 -5.85
CA GLU A 288 -13.20 23.61 -6.61
C GLU A 288 -12.41 22.43 -7.24
N TYR A 289 -12.37 21.26 -6.56
CA TYR A 289 -11.71 20.03 -7.02
C TYR A 289 -12.47 19.34 -8.18
N PHE A 290 -13.81 19.42 -8.23
CA PHE A 290 -14.65 18.65 -9.15
C PHE A 290 -15.13 19.42 -10.39
N ASP A 291 -15.32 20.74 -10.32
CA ASP A 291 -15.98 21.47 -11.42
C ASP A 291 -15.03 22.03 -12.50
N ASP A 292 -13.73 22.25 -12.22
CA ASP A 292 -12.77 22.70 -13.26
C ASP A 292 -11.29 22.32 -13.04
N ALA A 293 -10.85 22.04 -11.80
CA ALA A 293 -9.44 21.71 -11.53
C ALA A 293 -9.03 20.32 -12.07
N ALA A 294 -9.91 19.32 -12.01
CA ALA A 294 -9.65 17.99 -12.58
C ALA A 294 -9.36 18.03 -14.10
N LYS A 295 -9.84 19.05 -14.83
CA LYS A 295 -9.52 19.27 -16.25
C LYS A 295 -8.14 19.91 -16.48
N ARG A 296 -7.60 20.65 -15.51
CA ARG A 296 -6.28 21.32 -15.60
C ARG A 296 -5.10 20.38 -15.32
N PHE A 297 -5.41 19.18 -14.87
CA PHE A 297 -4.48 18.20 -14.34
C PHE A 297 -4.28 16.99 -15.28
N GLY A 298 -4.91 17.03 -16.46
CA GLY A 298 -4.59 16.17 -17.59
C GLY A 298 -3.35 16.65 -18.33
N GLY A 299 -2.20 16.64 -17.66
CA GLY A 299 -0.92 16.66 -18.39
C GLY A 299 -0.93 15.50 -19.37
N GLU A 300 -0.94 15.78 -20.66
CA GLU A 300 -0.74 14.74 -21.66
C GLU A 300 0.69 14.22 -21.50
N PHE A 301 0.84 13.00 -20.98
CA PHE A 301 2.01 12.22 -21.33
C PHE A 301 1.98 12.02 -22.85
N SER A 302 3.13 12.07 -23.49
CA SER A 302 3.27 12.13 -24.95
C SER A 302 2.72 10.94 -25.72
N THR A 303 2.15 9.93 -25.06
CA THR A 303 1.49 8.78 -25.71
C THR A 303 0.50 8.10 -24.76
N VAL A 304 -0.66 8.73 -24.48
CA VAL A 304 -1.85 8.01 -23.92
C VAL A 304 -2.10 6.70 -24.68
N ALA A 305 -1.78 6.68 -25.98
CA ALA A 305 -1.80 5.51 -26.84
C ALA A 305 -0.92 4.33 -26.37
N GLU A 306 0.29 4.58 -25.84
CA GLU A 306 1.20 3.50 -25.39
C GLU A 306 0.68 2.83 -24.12
N VAL A 307 0.18 3.62 -23.16
CA VAL A 307 -0.42 3.07 -21.93
C VAL A 307 -1.74 2.35 -22.24
N VAL A 308 -2.52 2.87 -23.18
CA VAL A 308 -3.73 2.21 -23.68
C VAL A 308 -3.39 0.91 -24.41
N ALA A 309 -2.31 0.86 -25.20
CA ALA A 309 -1.86 -0.36 -25.87
C ALA A 309 -1.40 -1.43 -24.87
N LEU A 310 -0.58 -1.05 -23.88
CA LEU A 310 -0.16 -1.95 -22.81
C LEU A 310 -1.37 -2.47 -22.00
N ARG A 311 -2.37 -1.61 -21.75
CA ARG A 311 -3.65 -2.02 -21.15
C ARG A 311 -4.35 -3.09 -21.98
N ASP A 312 -4.57 -2.81 -23.26
CA ASP A 312 -5.33 -3.70 -24.15
C ASP A 312 -4.65 -5.06 -24.28
N GLU A 313 -3.32 -5.06 -24.27
CA GLU A 313 -2.51 -6.27 -24.20
C GLU A 313 -2.73 -7.04 -22.89
N ILE A 314 -2.63 -6.40 -21.72
CA ILE A 314 -2.87 -7.04 -20.43
C ILE A 314 -4.32 -7.56 -20.31
N GLU A 315 -5.31 -6.79 -20.78
CA GLU A 315 -6.73 -7.15 -20.78
C GLU A 315 -7.02 -8.35 -21.69
N SER A 316 -6.38 -8.42 -22.86
CA SER A 316 -6.49 -9.57 -23.77
C SER A 316 -5.92 -10.86 -23.17
N ARG A 317 -5.03 -10.75 -22.18
CA ARG A 317 -4.37 -11.87 -21.48
C ARG A 317 -5.06 -12.28 -20.16
N GLN A 318 -6.12 -11.58 -19.73
CA GLN A 318 -6.90 -11.96 -18.55
C GLN A 318 -7.76 -13.21 -18.82
N PRO A 319 -7.64 -14.29 -18.04
CA PRO A 319 -8.54 -15.42 -18.15
C PRO A 319 -9.91 -15.07 -17.55
N GLY A 320 -10.94 -15.82 -17.96
CA GLY A 320 -12.29 -15.68 -17.45
C GLY A 320 -12.37 -15.73 -15.91
N HIS A 321 -13.38 -15.02 -15.40
CA HIS A 321 -13.83 -14.87 -14.00
C HIS A 321 -12.85 -15.23 -12.83
N PRO A 322 -12.46 -14.25 -11.99
CA PRO A 322 -11.45 -14.38 -10.91
C PRO A 322 -11.88 -15.19 -9.66
N GLU A 323 -12.86 -16.08 -9.79
CA GLU A 323 -13.36 -16.94 -8.71
C GLU A 323 -12.65 -18.31 -8.66
N ASP A 324 -11.80 -18.65 -9.64
CA ASP A 324 -11.02 -19.90 -9.63
C ASP A 324 -9.95 -19.87 -8.53
N LYS A 325 -10.20 -20.65 -7.48
CA LYS A 325 -9.41 -20.69 -6.23
C LYS A 325 -8.03 -21.35 -6.41
N ASP A 326 -7.75 -21.94 -7.56
CA ASP A 326 -6.58 -22.80 -7.77
C ASP A 326 -5.40 -22.11 -8.47
N LEU A 327 -5.45 -20.80 -8.73
CA LEU A 327 -4.48 -20.13 -9.61
C LEU A 327 -3.53 -19.13 -8.91
N LEU A 328 -2.99 -19.45 -7.72
CA LEU A 328 -1.98 -18.57 -7.12
C LEU A 328 -0.71 -18.46 -7.99
N ILE A 329 -0.29 -19.58 -8.59
CA ILE A 329 0.93 -19.68 -9.41
C ILE A 329 0.76 -18.99 -10.78
N PRO A 330 -0.32 -19.23 -11.57
CA PRO A 330 -0.49 -18.49 -12.83
C PRO A 330 -0.76 -17.00 -12.63
N ASN A 331 -1.33 -16.58 -11.50
CA ASN A 331 -1.45 -15.17 -11.18
C ASN A 331 -0.08 -14.55 -10.85
N LEU A 332 0.80 -15.29 -10.17
CA LEU A 332 2.17 -14.87 -9.90
C LEU A 332 3.00 -14.68 -11.16
N GLU A 333 3.01 -15.66 -12.07
CA GLU A 333 3.72 -15.55 -13.36
C GLU A 333 3.26 -14.29 -14.10
N LYS A 334 1.95 -14.03 -14.13
CA LYS A 334 1.38 -12.82 -14.72
C LYS A 334 1.74 -11.55 -13.97
N VAL A 335 1.80 -11.55 -12.62
CA VAL A 335 2.31 -10.41 -11.83
C VAL A 335 3.75 -10.11 -12.25
N LEU A 336 4.60 -11.15 -12.34
CA LEU A 336 6.01 -11.02 -12.70
C LEU A 336 6.16 -10.46 -14.12
N ASP A 337 5.39 -10.97 -15.08
CA ASP A 337 5.41 -10.49 -16.47
C ASP A 337 4.89 -9.04 -16.58
N THR A 338 3.81 -8.73 -15.88
CA THR A 338 3.26 -7.37 -15.82
C THR A 338 4.25 -6.38 -15.19
N LEU A 339 4.93 -6.77 -14.10
CA LEU A 339 5.94 -5.94 -13.46
C LEU A 339 7.12 -5.66 -14.39
N LYS A 340 7.57 -6.67 -15.15
CA LYS A 340 8.61 -6.52 -16.19
C LYS A 340 8.23 -5.46 -17.23
N GLU A 341 7.00 -5.49 -17.74
CA GLU A 341 6.56 -4.57 -18.79
C GLU A 341 6.32 -3.13 -18.30
N VAL A 342 5.85 -2.94 -17.06
CA VAL A 342 5.46 -1.62 -16.52
C VAL A 342 6.63 -0.79 -16.02
N LEU A 343 7.67 -1.45 -15.50
CA LEU A 343 8.82 -0.78 -14.87
C LEU A 343 10.02 -0.65 -15.82
N MET A 344 9.97 -1.20 -17.03
CA MET A 344 10.89 -0.90 -18.15
C MET A 344 10.39 0.31 -18.95
#